data_AF-A0A3S1A9X9-F1
#
_entry.id   AF-A0A3S1A9X9-F1
#
_cell.length_a   1.000
_cell.length_b   1.000
_cell.length_c   1.000
_cell.angle_alpha   90.00
_cell.angle_beta   90.00
_cell.angle_gamma   90.00
#
_symmetry.space_group_name_H-M   'P 1'
#
loop_
_entity.id
_entity.type
_entity.pdbx_description
1 polymer ?
#
loop_
_entity_poly.entity_id
_entity_poly.type
_entity_poly.pdbx_seq_one_letter_code
_entity_poly.pdbx_strand_id
1 'polypeptide(L)'
;MKPQHNLEQLTLYLTQTLSEYEVIPANWGWHIHKGNKYCGHLEYQRTKGWQGRAFHCLPNKLKEQLKNFAHSSYAIRSATI
;
A
#
# COMPACT_ATOMS: atom_id res chain seq x y z
N MET A 1 14.60 12.05 -3.44
CA MET A 1 13.96 11.44 -2.26
C MET A 1 14.52 10.04 -2.08
N LYS A 2 15.10 9.71 -0.93
CA LYS A 2 15.64 8.37 -0.64
C LYS A 2 14.49 7.34 -0.74
N PRO A 3 14.51 6.41 -1.71
CA PRO A 3 13.39 5.48 -1.97
C PRO A 3 12.99 4.63 -0.75
N GLN A 4 13.97 4.34 0.10
CA GLN A 4 13.87 3.40 1.20
C GLN A 4 12.93 3.86 2.33
N HIS A 5 13.01 5.13 2.73
CA HIS A 5 12.18 5.69 3.82
C HIS A 5 10.68 5.74 3.45
N ASN A 6 10.38 5.92 2.16
CA ASN A 6 9.01 5.92 1.66
C ASN A 6 8.44 4.50 1.62
N LEU A 7 9.28 3.50 1.32
CA LEU A 7 8.87 2.11 1.22
C LEU A 7 8.51 1.49 2.58
N GLU A 8 9.26 1.81 3.64
CA GLU A 8 8.94 1.36 5.00
C GLU A 8 7.61 1.95 5.51
N GLN A 9 7.36 3.24 5.27
CA GLN A 9 6.10 3.88 5.67
C GLN A 9 4.91 3.33 4.90
N LEU A 10 5.06 3.11 3.59
CA LEU A 10 4.03 2.47 2.77
C LEU A 10 3.76 1.04 3.21
N THR A 11 4.82 0.28 3.52
CA THR A 11 4.68 -1.10 4.02
C THR A 11 3.97 -1.11 5.37
N LEU A 12 4.35 -0.26 6.32
CA LEU A 12 3.70 -0.15 7.62
C LEU A 12 2.21 0.20 7.47
N TYR A 13 1.92 1.20 6.64
CA TYR A 13 0.55 1.61 6.36
C TYR A 13 -0.28 0.50 5.72
N LEU A 14 0.30 -0.27 4.79
CA LEU A 14 -0.35 -1.42 4.17
C LEU A 14 -0.62 -2.52 5.18
N THR A 15 0.35 -2.90 6.01
CA THR A 15 0.16 -3.95 7.03
C THR A 15 -0.91 -3.55 8.05
N GLN A 16 -0.99 -2.26 8.41
CA GLN A 16 -2.06 -1.75 9.29
C GLN A 16 -3.43 -1.75 8.61
N THR A 17 -3.50 -1.29 7.36
CA THR A 17 -4.76 -1.17 6.62
C THR A 17 -5.30 -2.55 6.22
N LEU A 18 -4.41 -3.46 5.85
CA LEU A 18 -4.71 -4.80 5.38
C LEU A 18 -4.40 -5.83 6.48
N SER A 19 -4.85 -5.60 7.72
CA SER A 19 -4.52 -6.43 8.88
C SER A 19 -4.94 -7.91 8.76
N GLU A 20 -5.91 -8.22 7.89
CA GLU A 20 -6.34 -9.59 7.57
C GLU A 20 -5.57 -10.22 6.39
N TYR A 21 -4.60 -9.52 5.83
CA TYR A 21 -3.82 -9.94 4.67
C TYR A 21 -2.34 -10.00 5.02
N GLU A 22 -1.64 -10.91 4.36
CA GLU A 22 -0.18 -10.90 4.37
C GLU A 22 0.31 -9.95 3.28
N VAL A 23 1.19 -9.04 3.66
CA VAL A 23 1.79 -8.02 2.80
C VAL A 23 3.27 -8.33 2.67
N ILE A 24 3.69 -8.84 1.52
CA ILE A 24 5.07 -9.26 1.27
C ILE A 24 5.73 -8.26 0.31
N PRO A 25 6.80 -7.54 0.72
CA PRO A 25 7.53 -6.64 -0.17
C PRO A 25 8.07 -7.37 -1.42
N ALA A 26 8.00 -6.69 -2.56
CA ALA A 26 8.52 -7.14 -3.85
C ALA A 26 9.33 -6.02 -4.53
N ASN A 27 10.06 -6.33 -5.60
CA ASN A 27 10.96 -5.38 -6.27
C ASN A 27 10.30 -4.05 -6.70
N TRP A 28 8.99 -4.03 -6.93
CA TRP A 28 8.24 -2.83 -7.39
C TRP A 28 6.88 -2.66 -6.71
N GLY A 29 6.72 -3.16 -5.49
CA GLY A 29 5.46 -3.09 -4.76
C GLY A 29 5.33 -4.18 -3.71
N TRP A 30 4.14 -4.77 -3.59
CA TRP A 30 3.81 -5.78 -2.61
C TRP A 30 2.97 -6.90 -3.21
N HIS A 31 3.24 -8.13 -2.77
CA HIS A 31 2.36 -9.26 -2.96
C HIS A 31 1.37 -9.33 -1.81
N ILE A 32 0.09 -9.38 -2.15
CA ILE A 32 -1.00 -9.43 -1.18
C ILE A 32 -1.58 -10.83 -1.17
N HIS A 33 -1.66 -11.44 0.01
CA HIS A 33 -2.26 -12.75 0.22
C HIS A 33 -3.34 -12.68 1.29
N LYS A 34 -4.38 -13.51 1.17
CA LYS A 34 -5.37 -13.73 2.25
C LYS A 34 -5.34 -15.21 2.61
N GLY A 35 -4.63 -15.55 3.69
CA GLY A 35 -4.21 -16.92 3.96
C GLY A 35 -3.43 -17.49 2.77
N ASN A 36 -3.74 -18.73 2.36
CA ASN A 36 -3.05 -19.40 1.25
C ASN A 36 -3.38 -18.86 -0.15
N LYS A 37 -4.27 -17.86 -0.27
CA LYS A 37 -4.70 -17.33 -1.57
C LYS A 37 -3.91 -16.08 -1.95
N TYR A 38 -3.21 -16.15 -3.08
CA TYR A 38 -2.61 -14.97 -3.69
C TYR A 38 -3.68 -14.05 -4.30
N CYS A 39 -3.76 -12.81 -3.83
CA CYS A 39 -4.68 -11.78 -4.32
C CYS A 39 -4.08 -10.96 -5.47
N GLY A 40 -2.75 -10.91 -5.60
CA GLY A 40 -2.06 -10.24 -6.69
C GLY A 40 -0.96 -9.28 -6.24
N HIS A 41 -0.41 -8.55 -7.22
CA HIS A 41 0.51 -7.45 -6.99
C HIS A 41 -0.27 -6.16 -6.69
N LEU A 42 0.25 -5.38 -5.72
CA LEU A 42 -0.18 -4.05 -5.35
C LEU A 42 1.01 -3.10 -5.46
N GLU A 43 0.80 -1.94 -6.05
CA GLU A 43 1.82 -0.90 -6.17
C GLU A 43 1.24 0.48 -5.92
N TYR A 44 2.08 1.41 -5.48
CA TYR A 44 1.71 2.81 -5.25
C TYR A 44 2.49 3.71 -6.19
N GLN A 45 1.77 4.51 -6.99
CA GLN A 45 2.35 5.57 -7.80
C GLN A 45 1.86 6.91 -7.29
N ARG A 46 2.76 7.88 -7.06
CA ARG A 46 2.40 9.18 -6.47
C ARG A 46 1.31 9.93 -7.24
N THR A 47 1.28 9.80 -8.56
CA THR A 47 0.30 10.49 -9.44
C THR A 47 -0.96 9.70 -9.70
N LYS A 48 -0.95 8.36 -9.52
CA LYS A 48 -2.08 7.48 -9.83
C LYS A 48 -2.70 6.82 -8.60
N GLY A 49 -2.04 6.90 -7.45
CA GLY A 49 -2.41 6.22 -6.22
C GLY A 49 -2.10 4.72 -6.25
N TRP A 50 -2.91 3.95 -5.52
CA TRP A 50 -2.80 2.50 -5.43
C TRP A 50 -3.38 1.81 -6.66
N GLN A 51 -2.63 0.86 -7.22
CA GLN A 51 -3.03 0.11 -8.40
C GLN A 51 -2.49 -1.33 -8.37
N GLY A 52 -2.91 -2.13 -9.35
CA GLY A 52 -2.52 -3.55 -9.47
C GLY A 52 -3.67 -4.49 -9.18
N ARG A 53 -3.47 -5.78 -9.52
CA ARG A 53 -4.51 -6.81 -9.43
C ARG A 53 -5.04 -6.98 -8.01
N ALA A 54 -4.16 -6.91 -7.01
CA ALA A 54 -4.57 -7.01 -5.62
C ALA A 54 -5.56 -5.91 -5.23
N PHE A 55 -5.39 -4.67 -5.72
CA PHE A 55 -6.29 -3.57 -5.42
C PHE A 55 -7.74 -3.85 -5.85
N HIS A 56 -7.93 -4.52 -6.99
CA HIS A 56 -9.27 -4.89 -7.46
C HIS A 56 -9.90 -6.01 -6.62
N CYS A 57 -9.10 -6.91 -6.06
CA CYS A 57 -9.53 -8.01 -5.19
C CYS A 57 -9.89 -7.57 -3.76
N LEU A 58 -9.50 -6.37 -3.35
CA LEU A 58 -9.85 -5.85 -2.02
C LEU A 58 -11.35 -5.50 -1.92
N PRO A 59 -11.96 -5.62 -0.73
CA PRO A 59 -13.23 -4.99 -0.41
C PRO A 59 -13.21 -3.47 -0.61
N ASN A 60 -14.36 -2.88 -0.97
CA ASN A 60 -14.46 -1.42 -1.21
C ASN A 60 -14.01 -0.58 -0.03
N LYS A 61 -14.36 -0.98 1.21
CA LYS A 61 -13.91 -0.30 2.44
C LYS A 61 -12.39 -0.19 2.54
N LEU A 62 -11.66 -1.26 2.20
CA LEU A 62 -10.20 -1.26 2.20
C LEU A 62 -9.63 -0.39 1.08
N LYS A 63 -10.26 -0.38 -0.10
CA LYS A 63 -9.85 0.53 -1.21
C LYS A 63 -9.98 1.99 -0.81
N GLU A 64 -11.06 2.35 -0.12
CA GLU A 64 -11.28 3.72 0.38
C GLU A 64 -10.27 4.09 1.46
N GLN A 65 -9.99 3.18 2.40
CA GLN A 65 -8.95 3.40 3.39
C GLN A 65 -7.60 3.66 2.72
N LEU A 66 -7.18 2.79 1.78
CA LEU A 66 -5.92 2.96 1.03
C LEU A 66 -5.83 4.31 0.30
N LYS A 67 -6.92 4.76 -0.33
CA LYS A 67 -6.97 6.07 -1.00
C LYS A 67 -6.71 7.24 -0.05
N ASN A 68 -7.07 7.10 1.23
CA ASN A 68 -6.83 8.13 2.24
C ASN A 68 -5.35 8.26 2.65
N PHE A 69 -4.45 7.39 2.16
CA PHE A 69 -3.01 7.50 2.40
C PHE A 69 -2.46 8.90 2.05
N ALA A 70 -2.86 9.46 0.90
CA ALA A 70 -2.39 10.77 0.44
C ALA A 70 -2.84 11.92 1.34
N HIS A 71 -3.93 11.74 2.09
CA HIS A 71 -4.47 12.72 3.04
C HIS A 71 -4.03 12.45 4.49
N SER A 72 -3.40 11.31 4.74
CA SER A 72 -2.91 10.93 6.06
C SER A 72 -1.57 11.61 6.37
N SER A 73 -1.26 11.77 7.66
CA SER A 73 0.01 12.34 8.14
C SER A 73 1.27 11.60 7.65
N TYR A 74 1.12 10.41 7.08
CA TYR A 74 2.19 9.67 6.42
C TYR A 74 2.67 10.34 5.12
N ALA A 75 1.78 11.01 4.37
CA ALA A 75 2.18 11.77 3.18
C ALA A 75 2.95 13.05 3.55
N ILE A 76 2.58 13.69 4.67
CA ILE A 76 3.09 15.00 5.09
C ILE A 76 4.55 14.94 5.58
N ARG A 77 4.98 13.83 6.20
CA ARG A 77 6.39 13.68 6.65
C ARG A 77 7.41 13.63 5.52
N SER A 78 6.97 13.50 4.27
CA SER A 78 7.84 13.54 3.09
C SER A 78 7.89 14.90 2.38
N ALA A 79 7.08 15.88 2.80
CA ALA A 79 6.95 17.18 2.14
C ALA A 79 7.63 18.35 2.88
N THR A 80 8.27 18.11 4.02
CA THR A 80 8.97 19.16 4.79
C THR A 80 10.48 18.90 4.80
N ILE A 81 11.20 19.47 3.83
CA ILE A 81 12.53 20.06 3.96
C ILE A 81 12.55 21.32 3.10
#